data_AF-A0A369TC83-F1
#
_entry.id   AF-A0A369TC83-F1
#
_cell.length_a   1.000
_cell.length_b   1.000
_cell.length_c   1.000
_cell.angle_alpha   90.00
_cell.angle_beta   90.00
_cell.angle_gamma   90.00
#
_symmetry.space_group_name_H-M   'P 1'
#
loop_
_entity.id
_entity.type
_entity.pdbx_description
1 polymer ?
#
loop_
_entity_poly.entity_id
_entity_poly.type
_entity_poly.pdbx_seq_one_letter_code
_entity_poly.pdbx_strand_id
1 'polypeptide(L)'
;MAQPAMDTHRLFKKLTAAGMSEAAAEALADAVAQRPADMATKGDLVGLRQEIKSDMDGLRHELKGDTERLGHELRSEMEALRHELKGDIDGLRHDLKGDVDGLRHEFKSDIDGLRHEFKSDIDGLRHEFKGDMQGLRHELKTGLANARLQIVCFMIPSMAALLAIFKYF
;
A
#
# COMPACT_ATOMS: atom_id res chain seq x y z
N MET A 1 -23.63 63.05 -6.17
CA MET A 1 -24.63 64.14 -6.27
C MET A 1 -24.14 65.31 -5.46
N ALA A 2 -23.80 66.43 -6.10
CA ALA A 2 -23.38 67.65 -5.40
C ALA A 2 -24.51 68.09 -4.45
N GLN A 3 -24.21 68.23 -3.16
CA GLN A 3 -25.16 68.83 -2.23
C GLN A 3 -25.46 70.25 -2.71
N PRO A 4 -26.71 70.72 -2.67
CA PRO A 4 -27.00 72.12 -2.95
C PRO A 4 -26.18 72.96 -1.96
N ALA A 5 -25.35 73.86 -2.48
CA ALA A 5 -24.59 74.80 -1.66
C ALA A 5 -25.57 75.46 -0.68
N MET A 6 -25.29 75.37 0.62
CA MET A 6 -26.15 75.96 1.65
C MET A 6 -26.27 77.45 1.38
N ASP A 7 -27.49 77.92 1.17
CA ASP A 7 -27.79 79.32 0.92
C ASP A 7 -27.64 80.11 2.22
N THR A 8 -26.44 80.66 2.41
CA THR A 8 -26.04 81.45 3.60
C THR A 8 -26.90 82.68 3.78
N HIS A 9 -27.38 83.29 2.70
CA HIS A 9 -28.29 84.44 2.75
C HIS A 9 -29.68 84.04 3.26
N ARG A 10 -30.19 82.88 2.83
CA ARG A 10 -31.46 82.34 3.34
C ARG A 10 -31.34 81.86 4.79
N LEU A 11 -30.16 81.37 5.21
CA LEU A 11 -29.86 81.02 6.60
C LEU A 11 -29.87 82.28 7.49
N PHE A 12 -29.17 83.34 7.07
CA PHE A 12 -29.13 84.63 7.76
C PHE A 12 -30.52 85.21 8.01
N LYS A 13 -31.38 85.23 6.98
CA LYS A 13 -32.77 85.72 7.09
C LYS A 13 -33.63 84.91 8.07
N LYS A 14 -33.39 83.59 8.19
CA LYS A 14 -34.11 82.74 9.14
C LYS A 14 -33.65 82.94 10.58
N LEU A 15 -32.36 83.18 10.80
CA LEU A 15 -31.79 83.42 12.12
C LEU A 15 -32.23 84.77 12.70
N THR A 16 -32.24 85.82 11.88
CA THR A 16 -32.79 87.14 12.25
C THR A 16 -34.29 87.09 12.50
N ALA A 17 -35.07 86.38 11.67
CA ALA A 17 -36.50 86.17 11.91
C ALA A 17 -36.80 85.36 13.19
N ALA A 18 -35.85 84.56 13.68
CA ALA A 18 -35.96 83.82 14.94
C ALA A 18 -35.56 84.66 16.18
N GLY A 19 -35.22 85.94 16.00
CA GLY A 19 -34.90 86.87 17.09
C GLY A 19 -33.43 86.93 17.49
N MET A 20 -32.50 86.35 16.71
CA MET A 20 -31.07 86.56 16.90
C MET A 20 -30.65 87.96 16.44
N SER A 21 -29.65 88.56 17.10
CA SER A 21 -29.07 89.83 16.62
C SER A 21 -28.38 89.64 15.27
N GLU A 22 -28.39 90.69 14.45
CA GLU A 22 -27.78 90.65 13.11
C GLU A 22 -26.31 90.21 13.16
N ALA A 23 -25.55 90.72 14.12
CA ALA A 23 -24.15 90.33 14.34
C ALA A 23 -23.97 88.84 14.69
N ALA A 24 -24.89 88.26 15.49
CA ALA A 24 -24.84 86.84 15.82
C ALA A 24 -25.30 85.96 14.65
N ALA A 25 -26.29 86.39 13.88
CA ALA A 25 -26.77 85.68 12.70
C ALA A 25 -25.74 85.70 11.56
N GLU A 26 -25.02 86.81 11.38
CA GLU A 26 -23.94 86.96 10.41
C GLU A 26 -22.73 86.09 10.78
N ALA A 27 -22.28 86.16 12.04
CA ALA A 27 -21.18 85.32 12.52
C ALA A 27 -21.48 83.81 12.39
N LEU A 28 -22.73 83.38 12.62
CA LEU A 28 -23.13 81.98 12.44
C LEU A 28 -23.19 81.58 10.95
N ALA A 29 -23.68 82.47 10.09
CA ALA A 29 -23.73 82.22 8.65
C ALA A 29 -22.31 82.14 8.05
N ASP A 30 -21.39 83.00 8.49
CA ASP A 30 -19.98 82.96 8.10
C ASP A 30 -19.26 81.72 8.65
N ALA A 31 -19.52 81.32 9.90
CA ALA A 31 -18.96 80.09 10.46
C ALA A 31 -19.41 78.84 9.70
N VAL A 32 -20.65 78.83 9.19
CA VAL A 32 -21.18 77.75 8.34
C VAL A 32 -20.62 77.84 6.91
N ALA A 33 -20.34 79.04 6.39
CA ALA A 33 -19.72 79.27 5.09
C ALA A 33 -18.25 78.86 5.06
N GLN A 34 -17.52 79.07 6.16
CA GLN A 34 -16.13 78.68 6.35
C GLN A 34 -15.98 77.20 6.74
N ARG A 35 -17.08 76.42 6.72
CA ARG A 35 -17.03 75.00 7.03
C ARG A 35 -16.05 74.31 6.06
N PRO A 36 -15.04 73.59 6.56
CA PRO A 36 -14.04 72.96 5.71
C PRO A 36 -14.68 72.06 4.65
N ALA A 37 -14.22 72.21 3.42
CA ALA A 37 -14.72 71.45 2.26
C ALA A 37 -14.49 69.93 2.40
N ASP A 38 -13.57 69.53 3.27
CA ASP A 38 -13.17 68.13 3.50
C ASP A 38 -14.09 67.36 4.46
N MET A 39 -15.21 67.96 4.91
CA MET A 39 -16.18 67.23 5.72
C MET A 39 -16.97 66.23 4.89
N ALA A 40 -16.93 64.96 5.29
CA ALA A 40 -17.76 63.90 4.72
C ALA A 40 -19.23 64.30 4.72
N THR A 41 -19.86 64.26 3.55
CA THR A 41 -21.26 64.54 3.37
C THR A 41 -22.11 63.28 3.60
N LYS A 42 -23.43 63.46 3.77
CA LYS A 42 -24.37 62.32 3.76
C LYS A 42 -24.30 61.54 2.45
N GLY A 43 -23.96 62.19 1.34
CA GLY A 43 -23.79 61.54 0.04
C GLY A 43 -22.59 60.58 0.05
N ASP A 44 -21.47 61.02 0.61
CA ASP A 44 -20.24 60.22 0.70
C ASP A 44 -20.45 59.00 1.60
N LEU A 45 -21.13 59.17 2.73
CA LEU A 45 -21.50 58.06 3.62
C LEU A 45 -22.43 57.04 2.94
N VAL A 46 -23.38 57.51 2.11
CA VAL A 46 -24.25 56.61 1.34
C VAL A 46 -23.47 55.88 0.25
N GLY A 47 -22.54 56.58 -0.43
CA GLY A 47 -21.65 55.98 -1.43
C GLY A 47 -20.78 54.88 -0.81
N LEU A 48 -20.06 55.20 0.27
CA LEU A 48 -19.22 54.23 0.99
C LEU A 48 -20.04 53.04 1.50
N ARG A 49 -21.26 53.27 2.00
CA ARG A 49 -22.15 52.17 2.44
C ARG A 49 -22.55 51.25 1.27
N GLN A 50 -22.78 51.80 0.08
CA GLN A 50 -23.12 51.01 -1.10
C GLN A 50 -21.92 50.21 -1.60
N GLU A 51 -20.74 50.82 -1.63
CA GLU A 51 -19.48 50.17 -2.00
C GLU A 51 -19.17 49.00 -1.06
N ILE A 52 -19.15 49.23 0.26
CA ILE A 52 -18.93 48.18 1.26
C ILE A 52 -19.96 47.05 1.12
N LYS A 53 -21.23 47.37 0.83
CA LYS A 53 -22.25 46.36 0.61
C LYS A 53 -21.96 45.52 -0.64
N SER A 54 -21.57 46.17 -1.74
CA SER A 54 -21.18 45.50 -2.98
C SER A 54 -19.98 44.58 -2.76
N ASP A 55 -18.96 45.06 -2.06
CA ASP A 55 -17.76 44.27 -1.76
C ASP A 55 -18.08 43.06 -0.87
N MET A 56 -18.91 43.24 0.15
CA MET A 56 -19.36 42.12 1.00
C MET A 56 -20.16 41.07 0.22
N ASP A 57 -21.03 41.51 -0.71
CA ASP A 57 -21.80 40.60 -1.55
C ASP A 57 -20.88 39.87 -2.55
N GLY A 58 -19.87 40.55 -3.10
CA GLY A 58 -18.82 39.96 -3.94
C GLY A 58 -18.01 38.89 -3.19
N LEU A 59 -17.46 39.23 -2.03
CA LEU A 59 -16.70 38.30 -1.17
C LEU A 59 -17.53 37.08 -0.75
N ARG A 60 -18.82 37.26 -0.44
CA ARG A 60 -19.72 36.14 -0.16
C ARG A 60 -19.88 35.22 -1.35
N HIS A 61 -19.97 35.77 -2.56
CA HIS A 61 -20.14 34.98 -3.76
C HIS A 61 -18.86 34.20 -4.10
N GLU A 62 -17.70 34.83 -3.96
CA GLU A 62 -16.39 34.19 -4.11
C GLU A 62 -16.20 33.04 -3.11
N LEU A 63 -16.43 33.30 -1.82
CA LEU A 63 -16.27 32.28 -0.78
C LEU A 63 -17.21 31.09 -0.98
N LYS A 64 -18.44 31.34 -1.45
CA LYS A 64 -19.36 30.27 -1.83
C LYS A 64 -18.82 29.45 -3.01
N GLY A 65 -18.32 30.12 -4.05
CA GLY A 65 -17.73 29.44 -5.22
C GLY A 65 -16.50 28.61 -4.86
N ASP A 66 -15.63 29.13 -4.00
CA ASP A 66 -14.45 28.42 -3.52
C ASP A 66 -14.83 27.20 -2.68
N THR A 67 -15.84 27.33 -1.81
CA THR A 67 -16.37 26.21 -1.02
C THR A 67 -16.94 25.10 -1.92
N GLU A 68 -17.68 25.48 -2.96
CA GLU A 68 -18.23 24.53 -3.94
C GLU A 68 -17.10 23.83 -4.72
N ARG A 69 -16.08 24.58 -5.15
CA ARG A 69 -14.92 24.05 -5.87
C ARG A 69 -14.14 23.04 -5.02
N LEU A 70 -13.78 23.41 -3.79
CA LEU A 70 -13.12 22.51 -2.83
C LEU A 70 -13.96 21.26 -2.57
N GLY A 71 -15.28 21.40 -2.44
CA GLY A 71 -16.19 20.26 -2.28
C GLY A 71 -16.19 19.32 -3.48
N HIS A 72 -16.03 19.83 -4.71
CA HIS A 72 -15.90 19.02 -5.92
C HIS A 72 -14.53 18.34 -6.02
N GLU A 73 -13.45 19.06 -5.74
CA GLU A 73 -12.08 18.52 -5.74
C GLU A 73 -11.95 17.35 -4.75
N LEU A 74 -12.38 17.55 -3.50
CA LEU A 74 -12.35 16.50 -2.48
C LEU A 74 -13.16 15.26 -2.87
N ARG A 75 -14.33 15.43 -3.49
CA ARG A 75 -15.12 14.29 -3.99
C ARG A 75 -14.39 13.55 -5.10
N SER A 76 -13.75 14.27 -6.02
CA SER A 76 -12.99 13.67 -7.11
C SER A 76 -11.77 12.91 -6.59
N GLU A 77 -11.02 13.47 -5.65
CA GLU A 77 -9.88 12.82 -5.02
C GLU A 77 -10.30 11.57 -4.24
N MET A 78 -11.42 11.62 -3.50
CA MET A 78 -11.95 10.45 -2.81
C MET A 78 -12.34 9.32 -3.77
N GLU A 79 -12.94 9.62 -4.92
CA GLU A 79 -13.25 8.60 -5.93
C GLU A 79 -11.98 8.05 -6.60
N ALA A 80 -10.99 8.89 -6.86
CA ALA A 80 -9.70 8.44 -7.38
C ALA A 80 -9.00 7.48 -6.41
N LEU A 81 -8.92 7.83 -5.13
CA LEU A 81 -8.35 6.97 -4.08
C LEU A 81 -9.12 5.65 -3.93
N ARG A 82 -10.45 5.66 -4.04
CA ARG A 82 -11.27 4.43 -4.04
C ARG A 82 -10.93 3.52 -5.22
N HIS A 83 -10.74 4.09 -6.41
CA HIS A 83 -10.36 3.34 -7.60
C HIS A 83 -8.95 2.76 -7.49
N GLU A 84 -7.99 3.53 -7.00
CA GLU A 84 -6.61 3.10 -6.75
C GLU A 84 -6.58 1.93 -5.76
N LEU A 85 -7.20 2.10 -4.57
CA LEU A 85 -7.26 1.03 -3.56
C LEU A 85 -7.93 -0.25 -4.08
N LYS A 86 -8.96 -0.12 -4.93
CA LYS A 86 -9.58 -1.28 -5.57
C LYS A 86 -8.62 -1.99 -6.52
N GLY A 87 -7.88 -1.22 -7.32
CA GLY A 87 -6.83 -1.74 -8.20
C GLY A 87 -5.74 -2.48 -7.42
N ASP A 88 -5.27 -1.89 -6.32
CA ASP A 88 -4.25 -2.51 -5.45
C ASP A 88 -4.73 -3.82 -4.84
N ILE A 89 -5.99 -3.86 -4.37
CA ILE A 89 -6.60 -5.10 -3.82
C ILE A 89 -6.70 -6.18 -4.89
N ASP A 90 -7.13 -5.82 -6.11
CA ASP A 90 -7.23 -6.77 -7.23
C ASP A 90 -5.83 -7.28 -7.65
N GLY A 91 -4.82 -6.42 -7.64
CA GLY A 91 -3.41 -6.77 -7.87
C GLY A 91 -2.89 -7.76 -6.82
N LEU A 92 -3.01 -7.43 -5.53
CA LEU A 92 -2.62 -8.32 -4.43
C LEU A 92 -3.31 -9.68 -4.49
N ARG A 93 -4.58 -9.71 -4.89
CA ARG A 93 -5.32 -10.97 -5.06
C ARG A 93 -4.79 -11.81 -6.23
N HIS A 94 -4.37 -11.17 -7.32
CA HIS A 94 -3.75 -11.85 -8.45
C HIS A 94 -2.41 -12.45 -8.06
N ASP A 95 -1.55 -11.66 -7.41
CA ASP A 95 -0.22 -12.08 -6.98
C ASP A 95 -0.30 -13.26 -6.01
N LEU A 96 -1.15 -13.17 -4.98
CA LEU A 96 -1.34 -14.25 -4.01
C LEU A 96 -1.83 -15.54 -4.68
N LYS A 97 -2.68 -15.43 -5.71
CA LYS A 97 -3.10 -16.62 -6.47
C LYS A 97 -1.93 -17.22 -7.24
N GLY A 98 -1.12 -16.39 -7.87
CA GLY A 98 0.11 -16.81 -8.55
C GLY A 98 1.07 -17.55 -7.62
N ASP A 99 1.31 -16.99 -6.43
CA ASP A 99 2.17 -17.60 -5.41
C ASP A 99 1.65 -18.97 -4.94
N VAL A 100 0.34 -19.09 -4.71
CA VAL A 100 -0.28 -20.37 -4.32
C VAL A 100 -0.19 -21.41 -5.43
N ASP A 101 -0.42 -21.02 -6.69
CA ASP A 101 -0.29 -21.91 -7.84
C ASP A 101 1.17 -22.35 -8.05
N GLY A 102 2.13 -21.44 -7.83
CA GLY A 102 3.57 -21.71 -7.84
C GLY A 102 3.97 -22.74 -6.77
N LEU A 103 3.63 -22.49 -5.50
CA LEU A 103 3.88 -23.41 -4.38
C LEU A 103 3.28 -24.79 -4.62
N ARG A 104 2.08 -24.85 -5.20
CA ARG A 104 1.43 -26.12 -5.54
C ARG A 104 2.21 -26.91 -6.60
N HIS A 105 2.77 -26.22 -7.59
CA HIS A 105 3.61 -26.84 -8.62
C HIS A 105 4.93 -27.35 -8.04
N GLU A 106 5.61 -26.54 -7.23
CA GLU A 106 6.83 -26.94 -6.53
C GLU A 106 6.60 -28.18 -5.66
N PHE A 107 5.57 -28.17 -4.81
CA PHE A 107 5.27 -29.29 -3.93
C PHE A 107 4.95 -30.58 -4.70
N LYS A 108 4.29 -30.47 -5.86
CA LYS A 108 4.04 -31.63 -6.73
C LYS A 108 5.34 -32.18 -7.32
N SER A 109 6.22 -31.29 -7.79
CA SER A 109 7.54 -31.66 -8.31
C SER A 109 8.37 -32.38 -7.25
N ASP A 110 8.38 -31.87 -6.02
CA ASP A 110 9.11 -32.47 -4.90
C ASP A 110 8.59 -33.87 -4.56
N ILE A 111 7.26 -34.06 -4.55
CA ILE A 111 6.65 -35.39 -4.33
C ILE A 111 7.06 -36.37 -5.44
N ASP A 112 7.02 -35.92 -6.70
CA ASP A 112 7.39 -36.77 -7.83
C ASP A 112 8.89 -37.10 -7.81
N GLY A 113 9.74 -36.15 -7.41
CA GLY A 113 11.17 -36.35 -7.17
C GLY A 113 11.43 -37.40 -6.09
N LEU A 114 10.84 -37.23 -4.89
CA LEU A 114 10.96 -38.19 -3.78
C LEU A 114 10.48 -39.59 -4.16
N ARG A 115 9.40 -39.70 -4.96
CA ARG A 115 8.92 -41.00 -5.47
C ARG A 115 9.94 -41.67 -6.38
N HIS A 116 10.60 -40.90 -7.23
CA HIS A 116 11.65 -41.41 -8.11
C HIS A 116 12.88 -41.87 -7.32
N GLU A 117 13.34 -41.07 -6.36
CA GLU A 117 14.45 -41.41 -5.47
C GLU A 117 14.15 -42.71 -4.72
N PHE A 118 12.99 -42.79 -4.06
CA PHE A 118 12.62 -43.98 -3.28
C PHE A 118 12.51 -45.25 -4.14
N LYS A 119 12.04 -45.13 -5.38
CA LYS A 119 12.01 -46.24 -6.33
C LYS A 119 13.42 -46.70 -6.71
N SER A 120 14.31 -45.74 -6.99
CA SER A 120 15.72 -46.01 -7.30
C SER A 120 16.40 -46.73 -6.14
N ASP A 121 16.16 -46.28 -4.91
CA ASP A 121 16.73 -46.90 -3.70
C ASP A 121 16.24 -48.33 -3.51
N ILE A 122 14.94 -48.60 -3.72
CA ILE A 122 14.40 -49.96 -3.67
C ILE A 122 15.04 -50.86 -4.73
N ASP A 123 15.18 -50.37 -5.97
CA ASP A 123 15.78 -51.14 -7.06
C ASP A 123 17.28 -51.39 -6.79
N GLY A 124 17.99 -50.43 -6.22
CA GLY A 124 19.36 -50.55 -5.73
C GLY A 124 19.50 -51.64 -4.66
N LEU A 125 18.70 -51.56 -3.59
CA LEU A 125 18.69 -52.55 -2.51
C LEU A 125 18.35 -53.96 -3.01
N ARG A 126 17.42 -54.09 -3.97
CA ARG A 126 17.11 -55.38 -4.60
C ARG A 126 18.29 -55.93 -5.38
N HIS A 127 19.02 -55.09 -6.08
CA HIS A 127 20.21 -55.51 -6.82
C HIS A 127 21.33 -55.95 -5.88
N GLU A 128 21.60 -55.19 -4.83
CA GLU A 128 22.58 -55.53 -3.78
C GLU A 128 22.23 -56.87 -3.13
N PHE A 129 21.01 -57.03 -2.63
CA PHE A 129 20.56 -58.28 -2.01
C PHE A 129 20.68 -59.50 -2.95
N LYS A 130 20.36 -59.31 -4.24
CA LYS A 130 20.52 -60.37 -5.25
C LYS A 130 21.99 -60.69 -5.53
N GLY A 131 22.87 -59.69 -5.44
CA GLY A 131 24.32 -59.85 -5.50
C GLY A 131 24.83 -60.67 -4.31
N ASP A 132 24.48 -60.27 -3.10
CA ASP A 132 24.87 -60.94 -1.86
C ASP A 132 24.42 -62.40 -1.83
N MET A 133 23.18 -62.69 -2.24
CA MET A 133 22.68 -64.07 -2.30
C MET A 133 23.44 -64.93 -3.31
N GLN A 134 23.90 -64.35 -4.43
CA GLN A 134 24.75 -65.06 -5.39
C GLN A 134 26.16 -65.28 -4.83
N GLY A 135 26.73 -64.28 -4.17
CA GLY A 135 28.01 -64.39 -3.47
C GLY A 135 28.00 -65.50 -2.44
N LEU A 136 27.02 -65.49 -1.53
CA LEU A 136 26.86 -66.51 -0.48
C LEU A 136 26.69 -67.92 -1.07
N ARG A 137 25.91 -68.07 -2.14
CA ARG A 137 25.77 -69.36 -2.85
C ARG A 137 27.10 -69.83 -3.44
N HIS A 138 27.88 -68.92 -4.01
CA HIS A 138 29.19 -69.24 -4.57
C HIS A 138 30.16 -69.68 -3.47
N GLU A 139 30.24 -68.92 -2.37
CA GLU A 139 31.07 -69.25 -1.21
C GLU A 139 30.71 -70.61 -0.61
N LEU A 140 29.42 -70.91 -0.43
CA LEU A 140 28.97 -72.19 0.09
C LEU A 140 29.33 -73.35 -0.85
N LYS A 141 29.17 -73.18 -2.17
CA LYS A 141 29.54 -74.20 -3.15
C LYS A 141 31.05 -74.48 -3.14
N THR A 142 31.86 -73.43 -3.09
CA THR A 142 33.32 -73.53 -3.02
C THR A 142 33.76 -74.14 -1.69
N GLY A 143 33.17 -73.73 -0.57
CA GLY A 143 33.41 -74.31 0.75
C GLY A 143 33.10 -75.80 0.80
N LEU A 144 31.97 -76.23 0.25
CA LEU A 144 31.61 -77.65 0.16
C LEU A 144 32.59 -78.44 -0.71
N ALA A 145 33.02 -77.90 -1.85
CA ALA A 145 34.01 -78.53 -2.71
C ALA A 145 35.35 -78.71 -1.99
N ASN A 146 35.81 -77.68 -1.29
CA ASN A 146 37.04 -77.71 -0.50
C ASN A 146 36.95 -78.72 0.66
N ALA A 147 35.84 -78.75 1.38
CA ALA A 147 35.62 -79.71 2.47
C ALA A 147 35.63 -81.16 1.95
N ARG A 148 34.98 -81.42 0.81
CA ARG A 148 35.01 -82.75 0.16
C ARG A 148 36.43 -83.15 -0.21
N LEU A 149 37.21 -82.24 -0.79
CA LEU A 149 38.60 -82.50 -1.14
C LEU A 149 39.43 -82.81 0.11
N GLN A 150 39.28 -82.02 1.19
CA GLN A 150 39.98 -82.26 2.45
C GLN A 150 39.66 -83.65 3.01
N ILE A 151 38.38 -84.04 3.08
CA ILE A 151 37.99 -85.38 3.56
C ILE A 151 38.69 -86.47 2.75
N VAL A 152 38.67 -86.38 1.40
CA VAL A 152 39.35 -87.35 0.54
C VAL A 152 40.86 -87.37 0.81
N CYS A 153 41.50 -86.20 0.92
CA CYS A 153 42.92 -86.08 1.22
C CYS A 153 43.30 -86.70 2.58
N PHE A 154 42.44 -86.64 3.60
CA PHE A 154 42.69 -87.28 4.91
C PHE A 154 42.32 -88.78 4.93
N MET A 155 41.32 -89.20 4.15
CA MET A 155 40.86 -90.60 4.12
C MET A 155 41.83 -91.51 3.37
N ILE A 156 42.44 -91.05 2.26
CA ILE A 156 43.34 -91.89 1.45
C ILE A 156 44.57 -92.38 2.25
N PRO A 157 45.33 -91.53 2.95
CA PRO A 157 46.48 -91.97 3.75
C PRO A 157 46.08 -92.86 4.93
N SER A 158 44.95 -92.57 5.59
CA SER A 158 44.49 -93.36 6.74
C SER A 158 44.04 -94.76 6.34
N MET A 159 43.32 -94.90 5.21
CA MET A 159 42.99 -96.22 4.65
C MET A 159 44.24 -96.99 4.21
N ALA A 160 45.22 -96.31 3.59
CA ALA A 160 46.49 -96.94 3.22
C ALA A 160 47.25 -97.46 4.46
N ALA A 161 47.25 -96.70 5.56
CA ALA A 161 47.85 -97.12 6.82
C ALA A 161 47.13 -98.33 7.45
N LEU A 162 45.79 -98.33 7.48
CA LEU A 162 45.01 -99.48 7.97
C LEU A 162 45.27 -100.75 7.16
N LEU A 163 45.29 -100.65 5.83
CA LEU A 163 45.62 -101.78 4.94
C LEU A 163 47.03 -102.32 5.17
N ALA A 164 48.00 -101.45 5.48
CA ALA A 164 49.35 -101.86 5.82
C ALA A 164 49.36 -102.69 7.12
N ILE A 165 48.65 -102.26 8.17
CA ILE A 165 48.56 -102.98 9.45
C ILE A 165 47.99 -104.39 9.26
N PHE A 166 46.91 -104.55 8.47
CA PHE A 166 46.31 -105.87 8.20
C PHE A 166 47.23 -106.84 7.45
N LYS A 167 48.26 -106.36 6.74
CA LYS A 167 49.25 -107.24 6.08
C LYS A 167 50.31 -107.81 7.04
N TYR A 168 50.42 -107.28 8.26
CA TYR A 168 51.40 -107.70 9.27
C TYR A 168 50.82 -108.61 10.35
N PHE A 169 49.52 -108.90 10.30
CA PHE A 169 48.85 -109.94 11.10
C PHE A 169 48.55 -111.15 10.21
#